data_AF-A0A1C6BW42-F1
#
_entry.id   AF-A0A1C6BW42-F1
#
_cell.length_a   1.000
_cell.length_b   1.000
_cell.length_c   1.000
_cell.angle_alpha   90.00
_cell.angle_beta   90.00
_cell.angle_gamma   90.00
#
_symmetry.space_group_name_H-M   'P 1'
#
loop_
_entity.id
_entity.type
_entity.pdbx_description
1 polymer ?
#
loop_
_entity_poly.entity_id
_entity_poly.type
_entity_poly.pdbx_seq_one_letter_code
_entity_poly.pdbx_strand_id
1 'polypeptide(L)'
;MDYINAHCAICGAGYHVCQSCLETRQFKPWRTVTDTVRHYKIYSILHDYEIRSMDRQAARDALADCDLSDLDTYLPEIQAGIEEILHS
;
A
#
# COMPACT_ATOMS: atom_id res chain seq x y z
N MET A 1 -5.29 -21.44 -15.55
CA MET A 1 -4.46 -21.70 -14.35
C MET A 1 -3.76 -20.39 -14.07
N ASP A 2 -4.37 -19.62 -13.20
CA ASP A 2 -4.01 -18.23 -12.93
C ASP A 2 -2.67 -18.22 -12.19
N TYR A 3 -1.59 -17.84 -12.89
CA TYR A 3 -0.25 -17.76 -12.33
C TYR A 3 -0.13 -16.48 -11.51
N ILE A 4 0.00 -16.61 -10.19
CA ILE A 4 0.29 -15.46 -9.33
C ILE A 4 1.77 -15.10 -9.50
N ASN A 5 2.03 -13.85 -9.84
CA ASN A 5 3.39 -13.34 -10.08
C ASN A 5 3.75 -12.10 -9.27
N ALA A 6 2.82 -11.58 -8.47
CA ALA A 6 3.07 -10.49 -7.53
C ALA A 6 2.18 -10.64 -6.29
N HIS A 7 2.66 -10.15 -5.15
CA HIS A 7 1.91 -10.10 -3.91
C HIS A 7 1.73 -8.65 -3.47
N CYS A 8 0.56 -8.30 -2.96
CA CYS A 8 0.27 -6.94 -2.55
C CYS A 8 1.09 -6.59 -1.29
N ALA A 9 1.82 -5.48 -1.32
CA ALA A 9 2.59 -5.01 -0.16
C ALA A 9 1.74 -4.56 1.04
N ILE A 10 0.42 -4.45 0.88
CA ILE A 10 -0.51 -4.05 1.94
C ILE A 10 -1.20 -5.25 2.58
N CYS A 11 -1.86 -6.09 1.79
CA CYS A 11 -2.63 -7.24 2.31
C CYS A 11 -1.95 -8.60 2.09
N GLY A 12 -0.81 -8.65 1.41
CA GLY A 12 -0.14 -9.91 1.07
C GLY A 12 -0.88 -10.76 0.03
N ALA A 13 -2.06 -10.33 -0.46
CA ALA A 13 -2.83 -11.09 -1.43
C ALA A 13 -2.04 -11.29 -2.72
N GLY A 14 -2.05 -12.53 -3.22
CA GLY A 14 -1.45 -12.87 -4.50
C GLY A 14 -2.33 -12.40 -5.66
N TYR A 15 -1.75 -11.69 -6.61
CA TYR A 15 -2.43 -11.19 -7.79
C TYR A 15 -1.58 -11.36 -9.06
N HIS A 16 -2.23 -11.19 -10.22
CA HIS A 16 -1.58 -11.32 -11.52
C HIS A 16 -1.31 -9.94 -12.13
N VAL A 17 -0.03 -9.65 -12.33
CA VAL A 17 0.49 -8.46 -12.96
C VAL A 17 0.86 -8.76 -14.40
N CYS A 18 0.46 -7.87 -15.32
CA CYS A 18 0.75 -8.03 -16.73
C CYS A 18 2.27 -7.94 -17.01
N GLN A 19 2.81 -8.70 -17.97
CA GLN A 19 4.23 -8.60 -18.33
C GLN A 19 4.63 -7.18 -18.73
N SER A 20 3.78 -6.47 -19.49
CA SER A 20 4.02 -5.06 -19.84
C SER A 20 4.15 -4.15 -18.61
N CYS A 21 3.45 -4.46 -17.52
CA CYS A 21 3.50 -3.74 -16.26
C CYS A 21 4.86 -3.99 -15.56
N LEU A 22 5.40 -5.21 -15.65
CA LEU A 22 6.71 -5.59 -15.09
C LEU A 22 7.89 -5.07 -15.93
N GLU A 23 7.74 -5.00 -17.25
CA GLU A 23 8.79 -4.54 -18.17
C GLU A 23 8.89 -3.01 -18.25
N THR A 24 7.90 -2.29 -17.71
CA THR A 24 7.94 -0.81 -17.68
C THR A 24 8.99 -0.33 -16.68
N ARG A 25 10.19 0.01 -17.19
CA ARG A 25 11.33 0.53 -16.39
C ARG A 25 11.33 2.05 -16.21
N GLN A 26 10.55 2.78 -17.00
CA GLN A 26 10.53 4.25 -16.96
C GLN A 26 9.77 4.78 -15.73
N PHE A 27 8.69 4.11 -15.34
CA PHE A 27 7.88 4.48 -14.17
C PHE A 27 7.40 3.19 -13.52
N LYS A 28 7.70 2.96 -12.24
CA LYS A 28 7.19 1.79 -11.52
C LYS A 28 5.67 1.91 -11.38
N PRO A 29 4.86 1.08 -12.06
CA PRO A 29 3.41 1.16 -11.92
C PRO A 29 3.00 0.73 -10.52
N TRP A 30 2.01 1.41 -9.93
CA TRP A 30 1.42 1.00 -8.64
C TRP A 30 0.94 -0.46 -8.62
N ARG A 31 0.52 -0.97 -9.79
CA ARG A 31 0.15 -2.37 -10.05
C ARG A 31 1.27 -3.39 -9.88
N THR A 32 2.52 -2.95 -9.69
CA THR A 32 3.63 -3.88 -9.38
C THR A 32 3.87 -4.00 -7.88
N VAL A 33 3.27 -3.11 -7.08
CA VAL A 33 3.42 -3.03 -5.63
C VAL A 33 2.16 -3.50 -4.92
N THR A 34 0.99 -3.17 -5.47
CA THR A 34 -0.31 -3.42 -4.85
C THR A 34 -1.33 -3.90 -5.87
N ASP A 35 -2.28 -4.70 -5.38
CA ASP A 35 -3.38 -5.21 -6.19
C ASP A 35 -4.42 -4.11 -6.54
N THR A 36 -4.64 -3.17 -5.63
CA THR A 36 -5.63 -2.09 -5.80
C THR A 36 -5.02 -0.70 -5.62
N VAL A 37 -5.61 0.31 -6.28
CA VAL A 37 -5.21 1.72 -6.11
C VAL A 37 -5.38 2.18 -4.65
N ARG A 38 -6.37 1.64 -3.93
CA ARG A 38 -6.59 1.95 -2.51
C ARG A 38 -5.40 1.52 -1.67
N HIS A 39 -4.93 0.28 -1.86
CA HIS A 39 -3.73 -0.22 -1.21
C HIS A 39 -2.51 0.62 -1.61
N TYR A 40 -2.40 1.04 -2.87
CA TYR A 40 -1.32 1.94 -3.27
C TYR A 40 -1.36 3.29 -2.53
N LYS A 41 -2.54 3.88 -2.34
CA LYS A 41 -2.70 5.15 -1.61
C LYS A 41 -2.20 5.00 -0.16
N ILE A 42 -2.59 3.92 0.52
CA ILE A 42 -2.14 3.62 1.89
C ILE A 42 -0.61 3.40 1.90
N TYR A 43 -0.09 2.63 0.95
CA TYR A 43 1.35 2.39 0.81
C TYR A 43 2.13 3.69 0.63
N SER A 44 1.66 4.58 -0.25
CA SER A 44 2.28 5.89 -0.47
C SER A 44 2.29 6.73 0.80
N ILE A 45 1.16 6.81 1.52
CA ILE A 45 1.06 7.54 2.79
C ILE A 45 2.07 7.01 3.82
N LEU A 46 2.15 5.69 3.99
CA LEU A 46 3.08 5.06 4.92
C LEU A 46 4.53 5.31 4.51
N HIS A 47 4.82 5.18 3.21
CA HIS A 47 6.15 5.43 2.67
C HIS A 47 6.58 6.89 2.84
N ASP A 48 5.70 7.84 2.52
CA ASP A 48 5.92 9.28 2.71
C ASP A 48 6.14 9.63 4.19
N TYR A 49 5.43 8.97 5.11
CA TYR A 49 5.66 9.11 6.55
C TYR A 49 7.03 8.54 6.97
N GLU A 50 7.38 7.33 6.49
CA GLU A 50 8.66 6.66 6.79
C GLU A 50 9.87 7.49 6.34
N ILE A 51 9.83 8.05 5.13
CA ILE A 51 10.89 8.91 4.61
C ILE A 51 10.84 10.35 5.16
N ARG A 52 9.92 10.63 6.10
CA ARG A 52 9.67 11.96 6.68
C ARG A 52 9.35 13.05 5.65
N SER A 53 8.76 12.66 4.53
CA SER A 53 8.23 13.55 3.47
C SER A 53 6.88 14.14 3.89
N MET A 54 6.14 13.43 4.74
CA MET A 54 4.83 13.85 5.25
C MET A 54 4.79 13.85 6.78
N ASP A 55 4.24 14.91 7.36
CA ASP A 55 3.97 15.00 8.79
C ASP A 55 2.90 14.01 9.24
N ARG A 56 3.03 13.52 10.48
CA ARG A 56 2.09 12.57 11.08
C ARG A 56 0.63 13.02 10.96
N GLN A 57 0.36 14.30 11.16
CA GLN A 57 -0.99 14.82 11.16
C GLN A 57 -1.62 14.76 9.77
N ALA A 58 -0.84 15.03 8.72
CA ALA A 58 -1.25 14.86 7.33
C ALA A 58 -1.42 13.37 6.98
N ALA A 59 -0.52 12.52 7.46
CA ALA A 59 -0.63 11.06 7.27
C ALA A 59 -1.92 10.52 7.88
N ARG A 60 -2.23 10.95 9.11
CA ARG A 60 -3.45 10.59 9.83
C ARG A 60 -4.71 11.05 9.12
N ASP A 61 -4.74 12.30 8.64
CA ASP A 61 -5.89 12.84 7.90
C ASP A 61 -6.11 12.08 6.59
N ALA A 62 -5.03 11.79 5.86
CA ALA A 62 -5.07 11.01 4.63
C ALA A 62 -5.50 9.54 4.85
N LEU A 63 -5.11 8.94 5.98
CA LEU A 63 -5.56 7.61 6.39
C LEU A 63 -7.03 7.62 6.82
N ALA A 64 -7.49 8.67 7.49
CA ALA A 64 -8.88 8.83 7.90
C ALA A 64 -9.82 9.05 6.69
N ASP A 65 -9.32 9.67 5.62
CA ASP A 65 -10.00 9.77 4.32
C ASP A 65 -10.01 8.43 3.56
N CYS A 66 -9.09 7.51 3.87
CA CYS A 66 -9.06 6.19 3.25
C CYS A 66 -10.05 5.22 3.91
N ASP A 67 -10.67 4.37 3.08
CA ASP A 67 -11.47 3.28 3.59
C ASP A 67 -10.56 2.18 4.16
N LEU A 68 -10.50 2.14 5.49
CA LEU A 68 -9.69 1.25 6.30
C LEU A 68 -10.51 0.05 6.83
N SER A 69 -11.68 -0.23 6.25
CA SER A 69 -12.58 -1.29 6.73
C SER A 69 -11.95 -2.68 6.71
N ASP A 70 -10.99 -2.90 5.80
CA ASP A 70 -10.27 -4.15 5.61
C ASP A 70 -8.95 -4.22 6.39
N LEU A 71 -8.70 -3.34 7.37
CA LEU A 71 -7.40 -3.26 8.05
C LEU A 71 -6.93 -4.59 8.64
N ASP A 72 -7.87 -5.40 9.14
CA ASP A 72 -7.62 -6.74 9.70
C ASP A 72 -6.98 -7.70 8.67
N THR A 73 -7.26 -7.50 7.38
CA THR A 73 -6.66 -8.28 6.28
C THR A 73 -5.29 -7.78 5.85
N TYR A 74 -4.82 -6.66 6.40
CA TYR A 74 -3.52 -6.11 6.04
C TYR A 74 -2.39 -6.87 6.71
N LEU A 75 -1.19 -6.74 6.20
CA LEU A 75 0.00 -7.31 6.82
C LEU A 75 0.20 -6.67 8.20
N PRO A 76 0.67 -7.44 9.21
CA PRO A 76 0.81 -6.95 10.57
C PRO A 76 1.77 -5.76 10.69
N GLU A 77 2.79 -5.69 9.82
CA GLU A 77 3.70 -4.53 9.74
C GLU A 77 2.98 -3.24 9.30
N ILE A 78 2.04 -3.37 8.36
CA ILE A 78 1.25 -2.26 7.82
C ILE A 78 0.21 -1.81 8.84
N GLN A 79 -0.46 -2.77 9.49
CA GLN A 79 -1.38 -2.49 10.59
C GLN A 79 -0.68 -1.72 11.70
N ALA A 80 0.49 -2.20 12.14
CA ALA A 80 1.29 -1.53 13.16
C ALA A 80 1.69 -0.10 12.75
N GLY A 81 2.09 0.11 11.49
CA GLY A 81 2.43 1.45 10.98
C GLY A 81 1.22 2.40 10.94
N ILE A 82 0.05 1.91 10.54
CA ILE A 82 -1.20 2.69 10.53
C ILE A 82 -1.63 3.03 11.96
N GLU A 83 -1.59 2.04 12.87
CA GLU A 83 -1.92 2.25 14.28
C GLU A 83 -0.97 3.25 14.93
N GLU A 84 0.33 3.19 14.64
CA GLU A 84 1.31 4.16 15.15
C GLU A 84 0.94 5.61 14.72
N ILE A 85 0.51 5.80 13.48
CA ILE A 85 0.11 7.11 12.97
C ILE A 85 -1.23 7.58 13.58
N LEU A 86 -2.18 6.67 13.80
CA LEU A 86 -3.51 6.98 14.33
C LEU A 86 -3.51 7.23 15.85
N HIS A 87 -2.72 6.46 16.61
CA HIS A 87 -2.74 6.45 18.07
C HIS A 87 -1.65 7.29 18.75
N SER A 88 -0.71 7.86 17.98
CA SER A 88 0.40 8.68 18.54
C SER A 88 0.18 10.19 18.48
#